data_AF-A0AAZ1WXK8-F1
#
_entry.id   AF-A0AAZ1WXK8-F1
#
_cell.length_a   1.000
_cell.length_b   1.000
_cell.length_c   1.000
_cell.angle_alpha   90.00
_cell.angle_beta   90.00
_cell.angle_gamma   90.00
#
_symmetry.space_group_name_H-M   'P 1'
#
loop_
_entity.id
_entity.type
_entity.pdbx_description
1 polymer ?
#
loop_
_entity_poly.entity_id
_entity_poly.type
_entity_poly.pdbx_seq_one_letter_code
_entity_poly.pdbx_strand_id
1 'polypeptide(L)'
;MMHAVFATTVEKPAITVVNRVCYPVNSVYYVQTTWGLEHEQDARHAYTQKMSACHKNLQVRMCGFLVNTAFPEVGASPDGLTTCECCGKGCLEIKCPFKYRSDSIQQTLDDHDKDFCLELTANGLNLKKTHHFYSQVQTQVFVANAKHCDLVVWTQKDMAVVRIFPDVHVWESRLKKAQEFFQKVCLPELVGKHFSMRNAATFFFLVSSFLSEVH
;
A
#
# COMPACT_ATOMS: atom_id res chain seq x y z
N MET A 1 -1.88 -3.85 2.71
CA MET A 1 -2.05 -5.31 2.56
C MET A 1 -0.72 -6.02 2.29
N MET A 2 -0.02 -5.71 1.19
CA MET A 2 1.30 -6.30 0.85
C MET A 2 2.35 -6.26 1.98
N HIS A 3 2.45 -5.15 2.71
CA HIS A 3 3.34 -5.05 3.87
C HIS A 3 3.09 -6.15 4.93
N ALA A 4 1.83 -6.50 5.20
CA ALA A 4 1.48 -7.53 6.18
C ALA A 4 1.85 -8.94 5.70
N VAL A 5 1.72 -9.20 4.39
CA VAL A 5 2.22 -10.43 3.76
C VAL A 5 3.74 -10.54 3.93
N PHE A 6 4.47 -9.44 3.74
CA PHE A 6 5.92 -9.43 3.93
C PHE A 6 6.38 -9.56 5.38
N ALA A 7 5.53 -9.24 6.36
CA ALA A 7 5.84 -9.39 7.78
C ALA A 7 5.50 -10.78 8.34
N THR A 8 4.58 -11.53 7.72
CA THR A 8 4.17 -12.86 8.21
C THR A 8 5.02 -13.99 7.63
N THR A 9 5.04 -15.15 8.29
CA THR A 9 5.71 -16.36 7.79
C THR A 9 4.77 -17.16 6.90
N VAL A 10 5.32 -17.95 5.98
CA VAL A 10 4.53 -18.76 5.04
C VAL A 10 4.09 -20.08 5.69
N GLU A 11 4.91 -20.61 6.61
CA GLU A 11 4.70 -21.88 7.29
C GLU A 11 3.62 -21.79 8.37
N LYS A 12 3.55 -20.63 9.05
CA LYS A 12 2.59 -20.36 10.13
C LYS A 12 2.03 -18.93 9.98
N PRO A 13 1.25 -18.68 8.91
CA PRO A 13 0.76 -17.34 8.63
C PRO A 13 -0.19 -16.86 9.73
N ALA A 14 -0.10 -15.58 10.07
CA ALA A 14 -1.04 -14.98 11.01
C ALA A 14 -2.46 -15.02 10.42
N ILE A 15 -3.42 -15.56 11.17
CA ILE A 15 -4.79 -15.75 10.66
C ILE A 15 -5.46 -14.43 10.26
N THR A 16 -5.09 -13.33 10.93
CA THR A 16 -5.55 -11.99 10.59
C THR A 16 -5.07 -11.54 9.20
N VAL A 17 -3.88 -11.94 8.78
CA VAL A 17 -3.34 -11.66 7.44
C VAL A 17 -4.03 -12.55 6.40
N VAL A 18 -4.19 -13.84 6.70
CA VAL A 18 -4.93 -14.78 5.85
C VAL A 18 -6.34 -14.28 5.57
N ASN A 19 -7.08 -13.92 6.61
CA ASN A 19 -8.45 -13.41 6.48
C ASN A 19 -8.52 -12.10 5.70
N ARG A 20 -7.59 -11.15 5.95
CA ARG A 20 -7.56 -9.89 5.22
C ARG A 20 -7.27 -10.06 3.72
N VAL A 21 -6.48 -11.06 3.35
CA VAL A 21 -6.10 -11.32 1.95
C VAL A 21 -7.15 -12.17 1.23
N CYS A 22 -7.65 -13.23 1.86
CA CYS A 22 -8.55 -14.20 1.22
C CYS A 22 -10.03 -13.84 1.36
N TYR A 23 -10.40 -13.09 2.40
CA TYR A 23 -11.78 -12.72 2.72
C TYR A 23 -11.88 -11.22 3.06
N PRO A 24 -11.57 -10.33 2.10
CA PRO A 24 -11.64 -8.90 2.36
C PRO A 24 -13.09 -8.50 2.72
N VAL A 25 -13.26 -7.96 3.93
CA VAL A 25 -14.53 -7.36 4.40
C VAL A 25 -14.54 -5.86 4.12
N ASN A 26 -15.74 -5.30 3.97
CA ASN A 26 -15.95 -3.87 3.73
C ASN A 26 -15.28 -2.99 4.80
N SER A 27 -14.75 -1.86 4.35
CA SER A 27 -13.94 -0.92 5.11
C SER A 27 -14.66 -0.37 6.34
N VAL A 28 -13.94 -0.24 7.45
CA VAL A 28 -14.34 0.61 8.58
C VAL A 28 -13.94 2.04 8.24
N TYR A 29 -14.89 2.98 8.26
CA TYR A 29 -14.65 4.40 7.96
C TYR A 29 -14.17 5.13 9.21
N TYR A 30 -12.86 5.40 9.27
CA TYR A 30 -12.27 6.28 10.27
C TYR A 30 -12.19 7.70 9.76
N VAL A 31 -12.12 8.68 10.68
CA VAL A 31 -12.04 10.12 10.37
C VAL A 31 -10.91 10.42 9.36
N GLN A 32 -9.78 9.73 9.50
CA GLN A 32 -8.62 9.90 8.63
C GLN A 32 -8.87 9.38 7.21
N THR A 33 -9.68 8.32 7.07
CA THR A 33 -10.04 7.74 5.77
C THR A 33 -11.04 8.64 5.06
N THR A 34 -12.08 9.10 5.77
CA THR A 34 -13.07 10.04 5.23
C THR A 34 -12.39 11.33 4.74
N TRP A 35 -11.51 11.91 5.56
CA TRP A 35 -10.71 13.08 5.19
C TRP A 35 -9.92 12.86 3.90
N GLY A 36 -9.24 11.71 3.80
CA GLY A 36 -8.49 11.33 2.62
C GLY A 36 -9.35 11.29 1.36
N LEU A 37 -10.49 10.61 1.44
CA LEU A 37 -11.45 10.49 0.33
C LEU A 37 -12.02 11.84 -0.11
N GLU A 38 -12.35 12.71 0.85
CA GLU A 38 -12.91 14.05 0.57
C GLU A 38 -11.92 14.95 -0.18
N HIS A 39 -10.63 14.89 0.16
CA HIS A 39 -9.62 15.82 -0.35
C HIS A 39 -8.72 15.23 -1.46
N GLU A 40 -8.88 13.95 -1.81
CA GLU A 40 -8.06 13.30 -2.84
C GLU A 40 -8.20 14.02 -4.19
N GLN A 41 -9.41 14.44 -4.55
CA GLN A 41 -9.65 15.16 -5.80
C GLN A 41 -9.02 16.56 -5.80
N ASP A 42 -9.06 17.27 -4.67
CA ASP A 42 -8.43 18.59 -4.53
C ASP A 42 -6.91 18.48 -4.68
N ALA A 43 -6.30 17.49 -4.02
CA ALA A 43 -4.89 17.20 -4.13
C ALA A 43 -4.49 16.81 -5.56
N ARG A 44 -5.31 15.99 -6.25
CA ARG A 44 -5.11 15.61 -7.66
C ARG A 44 -5.17 16.83 -8.60
N HIS A 45 -6.12 17.73 -8.38
CA HIS A 45 -6.22 18.98 -9.14
C HIS A 45 -5.00 19.87 -8.92
N ALA A 46 -4.59 20.09 -7.66
CA ALA A 46 -3.41 20.88 -7.32
C ALA A 46 -2.13 20.29 -7.94
N TYR A 47 -1.96 18.96 -7.88
CA TYR A 47 -0.89 18.25 -8.55
C TYR A 47 -0.92 18.50 -10.07
N THR A 48 -2.05 18.29 -10.71
CA THR A 48 -2.17 18.41 -12.17
C THR A 48 -1.84 19.84 -12.64
N GLN A 49 -2.33 20.86 -11.93
CA GLN A 49 -2.01 22.27 -12.23
C GLN A 49 -0.52 22.55 -12.07
N LYS A 50 0.08 22.15 -10.94
CA LYS A 50 1.51 22.35 -10.66
C LYS A 50 2.40 21.67 -11.68
N MET A 51 2.11 20.42 -12.02
CA MET A 51 2.97 19.60 -12.86
C MET A 51 2.81 19.90 -14.36
N SER A 52 1.65 20.42 -14.80
CA SER A 52 1.44 20.81 -16.21
C SER A 52 2.38 21.93 -16.67
N ALA A 53 2.90 22.75 -15.75
CA ALA A 53 3.90 23.78 -16.06
C ALA A 53 5.28 23.21 -16.43
N CYS A 54 5.60 22.00 -15.93
CA CYS A 54 6.92 21.38 -16.08
C CYS A 54 6.92 20.13 -16.97
N HIS A 55 5.73 19.60 -17.28
CA HIS A 55 5.57 18.36 -18.06
C HIS A 55 4.78 18.60 -19.35
N LYS A 56 5.41 18.28 -20.48
CA LYS A 56 4.78 18.38 -21.79
C LYS A 56 3.74 17.27 -22.00
N ASN A 57 2.53 17.67 -22.39
CA ASN A 57 1.40 16.76 -22.66
C ASN A 57 1.12 15.81 -21.48
N LEU A 58 1.16 16.34 -20.26
CA LEU A 58 0.83 15.58 -19.06
C LEU A 58 -0.63 15.11 -19.11
N GLN A 59 -0.84 13.82 -18.91
CA GLN A 59 -2.14 13.22 -18.65
C GLN A 59 -2.12 12.56 -17.28
N VAL A 60 -3.18 12.79 -16.51
CA VAL A 60 -3.43 12.13 -15.22
C VAL A 60 -4.75 11.40 -15.35
N ARG A 61 -4.72 10.07 -15.24
CA ARG A 61 -5.90 9.21 -15.40
C ARG A 61 -6.16 8.45 -14.11
N MET A 62 -7.40 8.44 -13.64
CA MET A 62 -7.79 7.54 -12.55
C MET A 62 -7.67 6.09 -13.00
N CYS A 63 -7.32 5.21 -12.06
CA CYS A 63 -7.30 3.77 -12.27
C CYS A 63 -7.95 3.05 -11.09
N GLY A 64 -8.51 1.88 -11.36
CA GLY A 64 -8.92 0.97 -10.30
C GLY A 64 -7.75 0.10 -9.84
N PHE A 65 -8.09 -1.09 -9.36
CA PHE A 65 -7.11 -2.11 -9.02
C PHE A 65 -6.42 -2.66 -10.28
N LEU A 66 -5.10 -2.61 -10.30
CA LEU A 66 -4.25 -3.16 -11.34
C LEU A 66 -3.70 -4.51 -10.90
N VAL A 67 -3.69 -5.48 -11.83
CA VAL A 67 -3.04 -6.78 -11.66
C VAL A 67 -1.81 -6.81 -12.57
N ASN A 68 -0.67 -7.26 -12.04
CA ASN A 68 0.53 -7.41 -12.86
C ASN A 68 0.32 -8.55 -13.86
N THR A 69 0.56 -8.29 -15.14
CA THR A 69 0.30 -9.27 -16.21
C THR A 69 1.28 -10.43 -16.25
N ALA A 70 2.50 -10.25 -15.74
CA ALA A 70 3.50 -11.30 -15.64
C ALA A 70 3.38 -12.08 -14.32
N PHE A 71 2.88 -11.43 -13.27
CA PHE A 71 2.76 -11.98 -11.92
C PHE A 71 1.35 -11.73 -11.35
N PRO A 72 0.33 -12.47 -11.80
CA PRO A 72 -1.08 -12.22 -11.48
C PRO A 72 -1.42 -12.27 -9.98
N GLU A 73 -0.57 -12.89 -9.17
CA GLU A 73 -0.63 -12.91 -7.72
C GLU A 73 -0.34 -11.54 -7.06
N VAL A 74 0.17 -10.57 -7.83
CA VAL A 74 0.51 -9.23 -7.35
C VAL A 74 -0.38 -8.18 -8.01
N GLY A 75 -1.01 -7.34 -7.19
CA GLY A 75 -1.77 -6.20 -7.65
C GLY A 75 -1.64 -4.98 -6.75
N ALA A 76 -2.06 -3.83 -7.27
CA ALA A 76 -1.98 -2.54 -6.60
C ALA A 76 -3.08 -1.59 -7.09
N SER A 77 -3.47 -0.64 -6.25
CA SER A 77 -4.37 0.45 -6.65
C SER A 77 -3.61 1.76 -6.48
N PRO A 78 -3.00 2.31 -7.54
CA PRO A 78 -2.53 3.70 -7.52
C PRO A 78 -3.73 4.66 -7.58
N ASP A 79 -3.55 5.87 -7.05
CA ASP A 79 -4.58 6.93 -7.11
C ASP A 79 -4.67 7.56 -8.51
N GLY A 80 -3.68 7.30 -9.36
CA GLY A 80 -3.73 7.57 -10.78
C GLY A 80 -2.52 7.02 -11.56
N LEU A 81 -2.66 7.01 -12.87
CA LEU A 81 -1.58 6.79 -13.82
C LEU A 81 -1.26 8.10 -14.53
N THR A 82 0.03 8.40 -14.63
CA THR A 82 0.52 9.59 -15.32
C THR A 82 1.22 9.22 -16.61
N THR A 83 1.08 10.05 -17.64
CA THR A 83 1.91 9.98 -18.85
C THR A 83 2.29 11.38 -19.28
N CYS A 84 3.54 11.57 -19.67
CA CYS A 84 4.01 12.80 -20.31
C CYS A 84 5.15 12.47 -21.28
N GLU A 85 5.43 13.35 -22.23
CA GLU A 85 6.48 13.11 -23.24
C GLU A 85 7.88 13.04 -22.63
N CYS A 86 8.15 13.84 -21.58
CA CYS A 86 9.48 13.93 -20.99
C CYS A 86 9.82 12.77 -20.05
N CYS A 87 8.85 12.22 -19.32
CA CYS A 87 9.11 11.19 -18.29
C CYS A 87 8.50 9.82 -18.64
N GLY A 88 7.61 9.75 -19.63
CA GLY A 88 6.87 8.54 -19.98
C GLY A 88 5.80 8.19 -18.95
N LYS A 89 5.53 6.89 -18.79
CA LYS A 89 4.52 6.35 -17.87
C LYS A 89 4.98 6.42 -16.41
N GLY A 90 4.14 6.97 -15.55
CA GLY A 90 4.31 7.03 -14.09
C GLY A 90 3.04 6.59 -13.35
N CYS A 91 3.17 6.48 -12.04
CA CYS A 91 2.05 6.36 -11.09
C CYS A 91 1.89 7.66 -10.31
N LEU A 92 0.71 7.86 -9.75
CA LEU A 92 0.37 8.91 -8.80
C LEU A 92 -0.17 8.26 -7.53
N GLU A 93 0.42 8.62 -6.39
CA GLU A 93 -0.06 8.27 -5.06
C GLU A 93 -0.30 9.56 -4.29
N ILE A 94 -1.48 9.73 -3.71
CA ILE A 94 -1.94 10.92 -3.01
C ILE A 94 -2.15 10.57 -1.53
N LYS A 95 -1.61 11.42 -0.66
CA LYS A 95 -1.82 11.36 0.78
C LYS A 95 -2.26 12.70 1.30
N CYS A 96 -3.42 12.70 1.94
CA CYS A 96 -3.99 13.84 2.66
C CYS A 96 -3.95 13.49 4.16
N PRO A 97 -2.82 13.66 4.88
CA PRO A 97 -2.71 13.18 6.24
C PRO A 97 -3.53 14.04 7.21
N PHE A 98 -4.62 13.49 7.76
CA PHE A 98 -5.49 14.20 8.70
C PHE A 98 -4.73 14.80 9.90
N LYS A 99 -3.72 14.10 10.43
CA LYS A 99 -2.90 14.56 11.57
C LYS A 99 -2.21 15.90 11.29
N TYR A 100 -1.73 16.13 10.06
CA TYR A 100 -0.93 17.29 9.65
C TYR A 100 -1.71 18.25 8.74
N ARG A 101 -3.04 18.07 8.63
CA ARG A 101 -3.88 18.75 7.63
C ARG A 101 -3.80 20.27 7.68
N SER A 102 -3.54 20.85 8.86
CA SER A 102 -3.51 22.29 9.08
C SER A 102 -2.09 22.86 9.18
N ASP A 103 -1.07 22.02 8.98
CA ASP A 103 0.34 22.42 8.99
C ASP A 103 0.87 22.52 7.56
N SER A 104 1.87 23.38 7.37
CA SER A 104 2.64 23.34 6.13
C SER A 104 3.60 22.16 6.19
N ILE A 105 3.99 21.64 5.03
CA ILE A 105 4.97 20.54 4.96
C ILE A 105 6.26 20.91 5.71
N GLN A 106 6.70 22.17 5.62
CA GLN A 106 7.90 22.62 6.33
C GLN A 106 7.72 22.57 7.86
N GLN A 107 6.59 23.06 8.38
CA GLN A 107 6.30 22.98 9.81
C GLN A 107 6.32 21.52 10.31
N THR A 108 5.68 20.61 9.57
CA THR A 108 5.67 19.19 9.95
C THR A 108 7.06 18.54 9.90
N LEU A 109 7.94 18.99 9.01
CA LEU A 109 9.34 18.53 8.96
C LEU A 109 10.14 19.04 10.17
N ASP A 110 9.93 20.30 10.56
CA ASP A 110 10.62 20.95 11.67
C ASP A 110 10.21 20.35 13.04
N ASP A 111 8.97 19.84 13.14
CA ASP A 111 8.49 19.12 14.33
C ASP A 111 9.17 17.77 14.56
N HIS A 112 9.95 17.27 13.58
CA HIS A 112 10.69 16.01 13.63
C HIS A 112 9.84 14.79 14.04
N ASP A 113 8.56 14.80 13.66
CA ASP A 113 7.65 13.70 13.93
C ASP A 113 8.10 12.42 13.18
N LYS A 114 8.32 11.35 13.94
CA LYS A 114 8.76 10.07 13.41
C LYS A 114 7.72 9.45 12.49
N ASP A 115 6.44 9.73 12.73
CA ASP A 115 5.31 9.21 11.95
C ASP A 115 5.11 9.94 10.62
N PHE A 116 5.66 11.15 10.46
CA PHE A 116 5.54 11.86 9.19
C PHE A 116 6.32 11.14 8.10
N CYS A 117 5.73 11.00 6.92
CA CYS A 117 6.31 10.15 5.88
C CYS A 117 7.51 10.77 5.16
N LEU A 118 7.65 12.09 5.16
CA LEU A 118 8.74 12.78 4.45
C LEU A 118 9.90 13.11 5.39
N GLU A 119 11.08 13.24 4.81
CA GLU A 119 12.30 13.70 5.48
C GLU A 119 13.10 14.61 4.55
N LEU A 120 13.85 15.55 5.13
CA LEU A 120 14.82 16.35 4.41
C LEU A 120 16.19 15.67 4.51
N THR A 121 16.80 15.38 3.36
CA THR A 121 18.16 14.82 3.26
C THR A 121 19.08 15.81 2.55
N ALA A 122 20.37 15.48 2.43
CA ALA A 122 21.31 16.24 1.61
C ALA A 122 20.86 16.38 0.14
N ASN A 123 20.02 15.46 -0.34
CA ASN A 123 19.48 15.44 -1.71
C ASN A 123 18.08 16.08 -1.80
N GLY A 124 17.64 16.77 -0.76
CA GLY A 124 16.32 17.43 -0.69
C GLY A 124 15.24 16.57 -0.03
N LEU A 125 13.99 16.88 -0.35
CA LEU A 125 12.82 16.25 0.26
C LEU A 125 12.58 14.84 -0.28
N ASN A 126 12.49 13.86 0.61
CA ASN A 126 12.38 12.45 0.25
C ASN A 126 11.28 11.75 1.07
N LEU A 127 10.79 10.64 0.53
CA LEU A 127 9.97 9.69 1.29
C LEU A 127 10.89 8.80 2.13
N LYS A 128 10.67 8.75 3.44
CA LYS A 128 11.40 7.86 4.36
C LYS A 128 11.30 6.42 3.86
N LYS A 129 12.44 5.77 3.58
CA LYS A 129 12.47 4.37 3.10
C LYS A 129 11.89 3.37 4.11
N THR A 130 11.93 3.73 5.40
CA THR A 130 11.36 2.94 6.50
C THR A 130 9.84 3.11 6.63
N HIS A 131 9.26 4.14 6.02
CA HIS A 131 7.83 4.39 6.10
C HIS A 131 7.04 3.44 5.19
N HIS A 132 5.89 2.97 5.67
CA HIS A 132 5.09 1.95 4.97
C HIS A 132 4.63 2.38 3.56
N PHE A 133 4.44 3.68 3.32
CA PHE A 133 4.17 4.23 1.98
C PHE A 133 5.28 3.92 0.96
N TYR A 134 6.55 3.80 1.37
CA TYR A 134 7.63 3.45 0.45
C TYR A 134 7.39 2.07 -0.17
N SER A 135 7.04 1.08 0.67
CA SER A 135 6.68 -0.26 0.19
C SER A 135 5.44 -0.26 -0.71
N GLN A 136 4.45 0.59 -0.41
CA GLN A 136 3.24 0.71 -1.23
C GLN A 136 3.56 1.28 -2.62
N VAL A 137 4.30 2.40 -2.66
CA VAL A 137 4.70 3.06 -3.90
C VAL A 137 5.55 2.14 -4.78
N GLN A 138 6.53 1.45 -4.20
CA GLN A 138 7.33 0.46 -4.95
C GLN A 138 6.45 -0.66 -5.55
N THR A 139 5.40 -1.08 -4.84
CA THR A 139 4.40 -2.03 -5.37
C THR A 139 3.69 -1.49 -6.59
N GLN A 140 3.20 -0.26 -6.51
CA GLN A 140 2.45 0.37 -7.60
C GLN A 140 3.31 0.57 -8.84
N VAL A 141 4.56 1.01 -8.66
CA VAL A 141 5.53 1.17 -9.77
C VAL A 141 5.76 -0.16 -10.48
N PHE A 142 5.99 -1.24 -9.72
CA PHE A 142 6.18 -2.57 -10.29
C PHE A 142 4.93 -3.11 -10.99
N VAL A 143 3.77 -3.08 -10.33
CA VAL A 143 2.51 -3.63 -10.88
C VAL A 143 2.10 -2.88 -12.14
N ALA A 144 2.23 -1.56 -12.14
CA ALA A 144 1.88 -0.75 -13.30
C ALA A 144 2.93 -0.78 -14.42
N ASN A 145 4.09 -1.43 -14.22
CA ASN A 145 5.25 -1.32 -15.10
C ASN A 145 5.56 0.14 -15.43
N ALA A 146 5.59 0.99 -14.40
CA ALA A 146 5.81 2.42 -14.51
C ALA A 146 7.29 2.76 -14.29
N LYS A 147 7.74 3.91 -14.82
CA LYS A 147 9.13 4.36 -14.65
C LYS A 147 9.39 5.05 -13.31
N HIS A 148 8.33 5.53 -12.68
CA HIS A 148 8.36 6.27 -11.41
C HIS A 148 6.95 6.33 -10.81
N CYS A 149 6.87 6.81 -9.57
CA CYS A 149 5.64 7.28 -8.95
C CYS A 149 5.88 8.67 -8.38
N ASP A 150 4.95 9.59 -8.61
CA ASP A 150 4.91 10.84 -7.85
C ASP A 150 4.05 10.61 -6.60
N LEU A 151 4.66 10.75 -5.43
CA LEU A 151 3.95 10.83 -4.16
C LEU A 151 3.59 12.28 -3.89
N VAL A 152 2.30 12.55 -3.77
CA VAL A 152 1.73 13.81 -3.37
C VAL A 152 1.39 13.74 -1.89
N VAL A 153 1.94 14.66 -1.09
CA VAL A 153 1.50 14.89 0.28
C VAL A 153 0.85 16.26 0.32
N TRP A 154 -0.46 16.28 0.53
CA TRP A 154 -1.28 17.48 0.45
C TRP A 154 -1.84 17.84 1.84
N THR A 155 -1.69 19.10 2.22
CA THR A 155 -2.33 19.70 3.40
C THR A 155 -3.19 20.87 2.95
N GLN A 156 -3.97 21.44 3.86
CA GLN A 156 -4.75 22.64 3.58
C GLN A 156 -3.87 23.89 3.34
N LYS A 157 -2.59 23.84 3.71
CA LYS A 157 -1.65 24.96 3.55
C LYS A 157 -0.82 24.85 2.27
N ASP A 158 -0.31 23.66 1.96
CA ASP A 158 0.57 23.45 0.81
C ASP A 158 0.62 21.96 0.38
N MET A 159 1.48 21.69 -0.61
CA MET A 159 1.63 20.35 -1.17
C MET A 159 3.09 20.07 -1.56
N ALA A 160 3.59 18.93 -1.10
CA ALA A 160 4.83 18.35 -1.56
C ALA A 160 4.58 17.31 -2.67
N VAL A 161 5.49 17.27 -3.65
CA VAL A 161 5.53 16.24 -4.68
C VAL A 161 6.93 15.63 -4.65
N VAL A 162 7.02 14.34 -4.34
CA VAL A 162 8.28 13.60 -4.30
C VAL A 162 8.23 12.51 -5.37
N ARG A 163 9.20 12.49 -6.28
CA ARG A 163 9.30 11.45 -7.31
C ARG A 163 10.12 10.26 -6.79
N ILE A 164 9.54 9.08 -6.84
CA ILE A 164 10.15 7.82 -6.41
C ILE A 164 10.39 6.93 -7.63
N PHE A 165 11.61 6.42 -7.77
CA PHE A 165 12.01 5.50 -8.82
C PHE A 165 11.96 4.04 -8.35
N PRO A 166 11.82 3.06 -9.28
CA PRO A 166 11.85 1.65 -8.95
C PRO A 166 13.14 1.25 -8.22
N ASP A 167 12.99 0.47 -7.17
CA ASP A 167 14.07 -0.13 -6.40
C ASP A 167 14.03 -1.66 -6.58
N VAL A 168 14.83 -2.16 -7.52
CA VAL A 168 14.80 -3.57 -7.95
C VAL A 168 15.16 -4.51 -6.80
N HIS A 169 16.14 -4.14 -5.98
CA HIS A 169 16.57 -4.95 -4.83
C HIS A 169 15.45 -5.12 -3.81
N VAL A 170 14.62 -4.09 -3.63
CA VAL A 170 13.43 -4.18 -2.77
C VAL A 170 12.40 -5.14 -3.34
N TRP A 171 12.27 -5.23 -4.67
CA TRP A 171 11.17 -5.95 -5.30
C TRP A 171 11.41 -7.43 -5.58
N GLU A 172 12.64 -7.83 -5.91
CA GLU A 172 12.96 -9.23 -6.21
C GLU A 172 12.62 -10.18 -5.05
N SER A 173 13.09 -9.85 -3.84
CA SER A 173 12.82 -10.66 -2.64
C SER A 173 11.34 -10.70 -2.26
N ARG A 174 10.63 -9.59 -2.49
CA ARG A 174 9.19 -9.45 -2.21
C ARG A 174 8.34 -10.24 -3.18
N LEU A 175 8.70 -10.26 -4.46
CA LEU A 175 7.99 -11.03 -5.47
C LEU A 175 8.03 -12.52 -5.13
N LYS A 176 9.21 -13.06 -4.81
CA LYS A 176 9.35 -14.47 -4.40
C LYS A 176 8.46 -14.79 -3.19
N LYS A 177 8.46 -13.92 -2.18
CA LYS A 177 7.62 -14.10 -0.99
C LYS A 177 6.12 -14.02 -1.31
N ALA A 178 5.71 -13.10 -2.20
CA ALA A 178 4.31 -12.98 -2.62
C ALA A 178 3.84 -14.25 -3.36
N GLN A 179 4.69 -14.81 -4.23
CA GLN A 179 4.45 -16.07 -4.93
C GLN A 179 4.30 -17.25 -3.96
N GLU A 180 5.24 -17.38 -3.03
CA GLU A 180 5.18 -18.43 -2.01
C GLU A 180 3.92 -18.29 -1.14
N PHE A 181 3.58 -17.07 -0.72
CA PHE A 181 2.37 -16.83 0.05
C PHE A 181 1.11 -17.16 -0.76
N PHE A 182 1.04 -16.76 -2.02
CA PHE A 182 -0.09 -17.10 -2.88
C PHE A 182 -0.25 -18.62 -3.02
N GLN A 183 0.83 -19.32 -3.36
CA GLN A 183 0.80 -20.76 -3.62
C GLN A 183 0.58 -21.61 -2.37
N LYS A 184 1.20 -21.24 -1.24
CA LYS A 184 1.21 -22.06 -0.01
C LYS A 184 0.18 -21.61 1.03
N VAL A 185 -0.33 -20.38 0.93
CA VAL A 185 -1.30 -19.83 1.88
C VAL A 185 -2.63 -19.52 1.20
N CYS A 186 -2.65 -18.66 0.18
CA CYS A 186 -3.90 -18.25 -0.45
C CYS A 186 -4.61 -19.40 -1.16
N LEU A 187 -3.92 -20.18 -1.99
CA LEU A 187 -4.56 -21.28 -2.73
C LEU A 187 -5.15 -22.34 -1.79
N PRO A 188 -4.42 -22.88 -0.78
CA PRO A 188 -5.01 -23.85 0.16
C PRO A 188 -6.14 -23.26 1.02
N GLU A 189 -6.05 -21.98 1.37
CA GLU A 189 -7.11 -21.30 2.11
C GLU A 189 -8.36 -21.12 1.26
N LEU A 190 -8.25 -20.63 0.03
CA LEU A 190 -9.39 -20.38 -0.85
C LEU A 190 -10.08 -21.66 -1.30
N VAL A 191 -9.32 -22.75 -1.50
CA VAL A 191 -9.88 -24.04 -1.94
C VAL A 191 -10.46 -24.85 -0.78
N GLY A 192 -9.79 -24.86 0.38
CA GLY A 192 -10.10 -25.80 1.46
C GLY A 192 -10.17 -25.20 2.86
N LYS A 193 -10.09 -23.87 2.99
CA LYS A 193 -10.03 -23.14 4.27
C LYS A 193 -8.98 -23.70 5.23
N HIS A 194 -7.83 -24.09 4.66
CA HIS A 194 -6.80 -24.86 5.34
C HIS A 194 -6.35 -24.25 6.67
N PHE A 195 -6.22 -22.94 6.74
CA PHE A 195 -5.73 -22.24 7.93
C PHE A 195 -6.87 -21.78 8.83
N SER A 196 -7.97 -21.29 8.25
CA SER A 196 -9.11 -20.81 9.05
C SER A 196 -9.91 -21.93 9.72
N MET A 197 -10.03 -23.12 9.12
CA MET A 197 -10.73 -24.27 9.73
C MET A 197 -9.84 -25.14 10.62
N ARG A 198 -8.53 -25.24 10.40
CA ARG A 198 -7.65 -26.05 11.26
C ARG A 198 -7.58 -25.56 12.70
N ASN A 199 -7.71 -24.25 12.94
CA ASN A 199 -7.78 -23.70 14.30
C ASN A 199 -9.14 -23.94 14.98
N ALA A 200 -10.20 -24.24 14.22
CA ALA A 200 -11.49 -24.66 14.79
C ALA A 200 -11.48 -26.14 15.23
N ALA A 201 -10.69 -26.98 14.56
CA ALA A 201 -10.53 -28.40 14.94
C ALA A 201 -9.78 -28.58 16.28
N THR A 202 -8.91 -27.64 16.66
CA THR A 202 -8.29 -27.62 18.01
C THR A 202 -9.30 -27.31 19.11
N PHE A 203 -10.46 -26.71 18.78
CA PHE A 203 -11.56 -26.52 19.73
C PHE A 203 -12.41 -27.78 19.89
N PHE A 204 -12.44 -28.67 18.88
CA PHE A 204 -13.15 -29.95 18.97
C PHE A 204 -12.38 -31.03 19.73
N PHE A 205 -11.06 -30.92 19.86
CA PHE A 205 -10.26 -31.86 20.68
C PHE A 205 -10.28 -31.57 22.19
N LEU A 206 -10.85 -30.45 22.63
CA LEU A 206 -11.06 -30.14 24.06
C LEU A 206 -12.44 -30.56 24.58
N VAL A 207 -13.35 -31.03 23.72
CA VAL A 207 -14.67 -31.55 24.14
C VAL A 207 -14.71 -33.08 24.13
N SER A 208 -13.73 -33.75 23.52
CA SER A 208 -13.62 -35.22 23.53
C SER A 208 -12.95 -35.79 24.79
N SER A 209 -12.28 -34.97 25.61
CA SER A 209 -11.62 -35.40 26.85
C SER A 209 -12.48 -35.20 28.11
N PHE A 210 -13.71 -34.70 27.98
CA PHE A 210 -14.64 -34.52 29.11
C PHE A 210 -15.72 -35.61 29.21
N LEU A 211 -15.70 -36.63 28.34
CA LEU A 211 -16.68 -37.73 28.32
C LEU A 211 -16.07 -39.12 28.62
N SER A 212 -14.83 -39.18 29.12
CA SER A 212 -14.20 -40.44 29.57
C SER A 212 -13.93 -40.53 31.08
N GLU A 213 -14.43 -39.58 31.88
CA GLU A 213 -14.33 -39.61 33.35
C GLU A 213 -15.70 -39.66 34.04
N VAL A 214 -16.69 -40.30 33.42
CA VAL A 214 -17.91 -40.73 34.10
C VAL A 214 -18.17 -42.20 33.79
N HIS A 215 -17.36 -43.07 34.39
CA HIS A 215 -17.74 -44.42 34.80
C HIS A 215 -16.90 -44.85 36.00
#